data_AF-A0A1H0X9V9-F1
#
_entry.id   AF-A0A1H0X9V9-F1
#
_cell.length_a   1.000
_cell.length_b   1.000
_cell.length_c   1.000
_cell.angle_alpha   90.00
_cell.angle_beta   90.00
_cell.angle_gamma   90.00
#
_symmetry.space_group_name_H-M   'P 1'
#
loop_
_entity.id
_entity.type
_entity.pdbx_description
1 polymer ?
#
loop_
_entity_poly.entity_id
_entity_poly.type
_entity_poly.pdbx_seq_one_letter_code
_entity_poly.pdbx_strand_id
1 'polypeptide(L)'
;MNNEINHIDDLFDDSISKSLRKLGFIFPRTCADFNKIEENIKVNKLSMPMNLRDPSVFLGKKVFQNHSAITLSLSDYTMKLAQAAREGNDISEEVKDKMEKDKLAAKNKNKAT
;
A
#
# COMPACT_ATOMS: atom_id res chain seq x y z
N MET A 1 -3.94 -53.43 0.28
CA MET A 1 -3.43 -52.05 0.12
C MET A 1 -4.61 -51.15 -0.16
N ASN A 2 -5.23 -50.56 0.86
CA ASN A 2 -6.23 -49.51 0.69
C ASN A 2 -5.68 -48.28 1.42
N ASN A 3 -5.06 -47.38 0.65
CA ASN A 3 -4.64 -46.08 1.14
C ASN A 3 -5.89 -45.21 1.33
N GLU A 4 -6.47 -45.25 2.52
CA GLU A 4 -7.38 -44.20 2.96
C GLU A 4 -6.53 -42.96 3.25
N ILE A 5 -6.39 -42.13 2.23
CA ILE A 5 -5.77 -40.81 2.34
C ILE A 5 -6.71 -39.97 3.21
N ASN A 6 -6.44 -39.94 4.51
CA ASN A 6 -7.07 -39.01 5.43
C ASN A 6 -6.71 -37.59 5.00
N HIS A 7 -7.62 -36.93 4.28
CA HIS A 7 -7.51 -35.52 3.97
C HIS A 7 -7.52 -34.73 5.29
N ILE A 8 -6.35 -34.29 5.73
CA ILE A 8 -6.17 -33.29 6.80
C ILE A 8 -7.01 -32.03 6.50
N ASP A 9 -7.35 -31.80 5.23
CA ASP A 9 -8.24 -30.74 4.76
C ASP A 9 -9.72 -30.89 5.19
N ASP A 10 -10.20 -32.10 5.52
CA ASP A 10 -11.58 -32.31 6.03
C ASP A 10 -11.69 -32.06 7.55
N LEU A 11 -10.55 -31.93 8.25
CA LEU A 11 -10.51 -31.79 9.71
C LEU A 11 -10.46 -30.33 10.19
N PHE A 12 -10.17 -29.38 9.30
CA PHE A 12 -10.47 -27.98 9.57
C PHE A 12 -11.98 -27.78 9.44
N ASP A 13 -12.67 -28.17 10.51
CA ASP A 13 -14.11 -28.04 10.71
C ASP A 13 -14.60 -26.76 10.02
N ASP A 14 -15.58 -26.91 9.15
CA ASP A 14 -16.12 -25.86 8.32
C ASP A 14 -16.59 -24.66 9.19
N SER A 15 -16.87 -24.92 10.47
CA SER A 15 -17.13 -23.93 11.52
C SER A 15 -15.90 -23.09 11.90
N ILE A 16 -14.73 -23.71 12.04
CA ILE A 16 -13.44 -23.08 12.34
C ILE A 16 -13.01 -22.25 11.14
N SER A 17 -13.11 -22.80 9.93
CA SER A 17 -12.74 -22.10 8.70
C SER A 17 -13.61 -20.85 8.47
N LYS A 18 -14.92 -20.92 8.78
CA LYS A 18 -15.85 -19.78 8.76
C LYS A 18 -15.51 -18.74 9.83
N SER A 19 -15.17 -19.19 11.03
CA SER A 19 -14.82 -18.29 12.15
C SER A 19 -13.53 -17.53 11.88
N LEU A 20 -12.48 -18.21 11.42
CA LEU A 20 -11.21 -17.59 11.04
C LEU A 20 -11.37 -16.59 9.89
N ARG A 21 -12.28 -16.87 8.94
CA ARG A 21 -12.62 -15.94 7.87
C ARG A 21 -13.36 -14.71 8.37
N LYS A 22 -14.31 -14.87 9.29
CA LYS A 22 -15.02 -13.74 9.92
C LYS A 22 -14.07 -12.85 10.73
N LEU A 23 -13.06 -13.45 11.36
CA LEU A 23 -12.02 -12.74 12.11
C LEU A 23 -10.92 -12.14 11.23
N GLY A 24 -10.93 -12.42 9.92
CA GLY A 24 -9.95 -11.88 8.97
C GLY A 24 -8.61 -12.61 8.91
N PHE A 25 -8.48 -13.78 9.54
CA PHE A 25 -7.28 -14.63 9.44
C PHE A 25 -7.21 -15.41 8.11
N ILE A 26 -8.35 -15.61 7.45
CA ILE A 26 -8.46 -16.31 6.17
C ILE A 26 -9.23 -15.43 5.19
N PHE A 27 -8.75 -15.36 3.95
CA PHE A 27 -9.42 -14.61 2.88
C PHE A 27 -10.77 -15.24 2.47
N PRO A 28 -11.77 -14.42 2.08
CA PRO A 28 -12.99 -14.92 1.49
C PRO A 28 -12.70 -15.61 0.15
N ARG A 29 -13.35 -16.75 -0.08
CA ARG A 29 -13.17 -17.57 -1.29
C ARG A 29 -14.27 -17.32 -2.33
N THR A 30 -15.41 -16.76 -1.94
CA THR A 30 -16.56 -16.52 -2.81
C THR A 30 -17.07 -15.10 -2.70
N CYS A 31 -17.75 -14.61 -3.74
CA CYS A 31 -18.39 -13.29 -3.72
C CYS A 31 -19.47 -13.19 -2.64
N ALA A 32 -20.18 -14.28 -2.35
CA ALA A 32 -21.18 -14.32 -1.29
C ALA A 32 -20.57 -14.11 0.10
N ASP A 33 -19.39 -14.67 0.35
CA ASP A 33 -18.66 -14.44 1.61
C ASP A 33 -18.24 -12.98 1.74
N PHE A 34 -17.77 -12.38 0.65
CA PHE A 34 -17.37 -10.98 0.62
C PHE A 34 -18.55 -10.06 0.94
N ASN A 35 -19.69 -10.26 0.30
CA ASN A 35 -20.90 -9.47 0.53
C ASN A 35 -21.36 -9.55 2.00
N LYS A 36 -21.31 -10.74 2.61
CA LYS A 36 -21.65 -10.91 4.03
C LYS A 36 -20.69 -10.17 4.96
N ILE A 37 -19.39 -10.16 4.65
CA ILE A 37 -18.40 -9.40 5.43
C ILE A 37 -18.69 -7.90 5.29
N GLU A 38 -18.97 -7.42 4.08
CA GLU A 38 -19.29 -6.03 3.80
C GLU A 38 -20.54 -5.56 4.55
N GLU A 39 -21.62 -6.35 4.54
CA GLU A 39 -22.83 -6.09 5.33
C GLU A 39 -22.53 -6.04 6.83
N ASN A 40 -21.74 -6.98 7.34
CA ASN A 40 -21.35 -7.00 8.76
C ASN A 40 -20.53 -5.76 9.16
N ILE A 41 -19.66 -5.25 8.28
CA ILE A 41 -18.89 -4.02 8.53
C ILE A 41 -19.79 -2.78 8.48
N LYS A 42 -20.79 -2.76 7.59
CA LYS A 42 -21.76 -1.65 7.52
C LYS A 42 -22.60 -1.54 8.79
N VAL A 43 -23.01 -2.67 9.35
CA VAL A 43 -23.80 -2.73 10.59
C VAL A 43 -22.92 -2.47 11.82
N ASN A 44 -21.75 -3.11 11.89
CA ASN A 44 -20.79 -2.89 12.97
C ASN A 44 -19.78 -1.83 12.56
N LYS A 45 -20.15 -0.55 12.68
CA LYS A 45 -19.21 0.56 12.46
C LYS A 45 -17.99 0.39 13.37
N LEU A 46 -16.90 -0.09 12.80
CA LEU A 46 -15.61 -0.18 13.47
C LEU A 46 -15.14 1.24 13.76
N SER A 47 -15.17 1.63 15.05
CA SER A 47 -14.56 2.89 15.46
C SER A 47 -13.06 2.78 15.29
N MET A 48 -12.45 3.76 14.62
CA MET A 48 -10.99 3.83 14.54
C MET A 48 -10.40 3.82 15.96
N PRO A 49 -9.51 2.86 16.29
CA PRO A 49 -8.82 2.81 17.57
C PRO A 49 -8.16 4.16 17.86
N MET A 50 -8.23 4.64 19.11
CA MET A 50 -7.69 5.97 19.46
C MET A 50 -6.23 6.14 19.02
N ASN A 51 -5.43 5.08 19.13
CA ASN A 51 -4.01 5.08 18.78
C ASN A 51 -3.75 5.23 17.26
N LEU A 52 -4.77 5.03 16.42
CA LEU A 52 -4.69 5.21 14.97
C LEU A 52 -5.36 6.50 14.50
N ARG A 53 -6.00 7.27 15.40
CA ARG A 53 -6.60 8.57 15.06
C ARG A 53 -5.56 9.64 14.79
N ASP A 54 -4.43 9.56 15.49
CA ASP A 54 -3.33 10.49 15.33
C ASP A 54 -2.09 9.74 14.82
N PRO A 55 -1.68 10.00 13.56
CA PRO A 55 -0.50 9.35 13.01
C PRO A 55 0.80 9.74 13.71
N SER A 56 0.80 10.83 14.49
CA SER A 56 1.93 11.25 15.30
C SER A 56 2.28 10.27 16.43
N VAL A 57 1.31 9.47 16.86
CA VAL A 57 1.46 8.48 17.94
C VAL A 57 2.37 7.33 17.49
N PHE A 58 2.31 6.90 16.23
CA PHE A 58 3.10 5.78 15.72
C PHE A 58 4.35 6.21 14.94
N LEU A 59 4.34 7.39 14.30
CA LEU A 59 5.50 7.89 13.53
C LEU A 59 6.57 8.54 14.41
N GLY A 60 6.27 8.75 15.70
CA GLY A 60 7.17 9.43 16.63
C GLY A 60 7.18 10.94 16.37
N LYS A 61 7.07 11.73 17.45
CA LYS A 61 6.96 13.20 17.42
C LYS A 61 8.11 13.93 16.68
N LYS A 62 9.21 13.23 16.34
CA LYS A 62 10.36 13.80 15.62
C LYS A 62 10.17 13.93 14.12
N VAL A 63 9.26 13.16 13.50
CA VAL A 63 9.11 13.17 12.02
C VAL A 63 8.35 14.41 11.53
N PHE A 64 7.56 15.06 12.38
CA PHE A 64 6.65 16.14 11.96
C PHE A 64 7.17 17.56 12.13
N GLN A 65 8.32 17.77 12.78
CA GLN A 65 8.73 19.13 13.14
C GLN A 65 9.22 19.98 11.95
N ASN A 66 9.53 19.39 10.79
CA ASN A 66 10.15 20.12 9.68
C ASN A 66 9.55 19.86 8.29
N HIS A 67 8.43 19.16 8.18
CA HIS A 67 7.77 19.01 6.90
C HIS A 67 6.68 20.06 6.76
N SER A 68 7.05 21.22 6.19
CA SER A 68 6.08 22.05 5.47
C SER A 68 5.35 21.09 4.53
N ALA A 69 4.04 20.91 4.72
CA ALA A 69 3.23 20.12 3.81
C ALA A 69 3.57 20.60 2.39
N ILE A 70 4.23 19.75 1.61
CA ILE A 70 4.50 20.07 0.22
C ILE A 70 3.14 19.98 -0.44
N THR A 71 2.42 21.10 -0.48
CA THR A 71 1.27 21.29 -1.34
C THR A 71 1.81 21.34 -2.76
N LEU A 72 2.20 20.18 -3.28
CA LEU A 72 2.38 19.98 -4.69
C LEU A 72 1.00 20.19 -5.30
N SER A 73 0.85 21.31 -6.01
CA SER A 73 -0.29 21.57 -6.87
C SER A 73 -0.49 20.33 -7.75
N LEU A 74 -1.51 19.54 -7.45
CA LEU A 74 -1.76 18.28 -8.13
C LEU A 74 -1.97 18.54 -9.64
N SER A 75 -2.52 19.70 -9.98
CA SER A 75 -2.73 20.14 -11.36
C SER A 75 -1.40 20.26 -12.12
N ASP A 76 -0.41 20.90 -11.53
CA ASP A 76 0.87 21.16 -12.20
C ASP A 76 1.64 19.85 -12.41
N TYR A 77 1.56 18.95 -11.43
CA TYR A 77 2.13 17.61 -11.53
C TYR A 77 1.47 16.81 -12.67
N THR A 78 0.12 16.77 -12.70
CA THR A 78 -0.60 16.04 -13.76
C THR A 78 -0.39 16.61 -15.15
N MET A 79 -0.26 17.94 -15.26
CA MET A 79 -0.03 18.61 -16.54
C MET A 79 1.36 18.31 -17.09
N LYS A 80 2.39 18.40 -16.24
CA LYS A 80 3.77 18.03 -16.60
C LYS A 80 3.91 16.55 -16.95
N LEU A 81 3.20 15.67 -16.23
CA LEU A 81 3.16 14.24 -16.53
C LEU A 81 2.52 13.96 -17.90
N ALA A 82 1.37 14.58 -18.18
CA ALA A 82 0.67 14.42 -19.46
C ALA A 82 1.47 15.00 -20.63
N GLN A 83 2.16 16.13 -20.42
CA GLN A 83 3.05 16.73 -21.41
C GLN A 83 4.25 15.84 -21.69
N ALA A 84 4.93 15.33 -20.65
CA ALA A 84 6.04 14.39 -20.81
C ALA A 84 5.63 13.10 -21.54
N ALA A 85 4.42 12.60 -21.32
CA ALA A 85 3.90 11.43 -22.04
C ALA A 85 3.63 11.69 -23.53
N ARG A 86 3.32 12.95 -23.90
CA ARG A 86 3.02 13.36 -25.28
C ARG A 86 4.27 13.80 -26.05
N GLU A 87 5.16 14.53 -25.39
CA GLU A 87 6.31 15.22 -25.98
C GLU A 87 7.65 14.59 -25.61
N GLY A 88 7.64 13.45 -24.88
CA GLY A 88 8.78 12.83 -24.20
C GLY A 88 9.95 12.34 -25.06
N ASN A 89 10.05 12.77 -26.31
CA ASN A 89 11.22 12.54 -27.15
C ASN A 89 12.26 13.67 -27.09
N ASP A 90 11.89 14.90 -26.71
CA ASP A 90 12.82 16.05 -26.75
C ASP A 90 13.09 16.61 -25.34
N ILE A 91 14.17 16.11 -24.73
CA ILE A 91 14.67 16.62 -23.44
C ILE A 91 15.61 17.78 -23.74
N SER A 92 15.36 18.96 -23.17
CA SER A 92 16.26 20.12 -23.33
C SER A 92 17.65 19.82 -22.77
N GLU A 93 18.68 20.42 -23.37
CA GLU A 93 20.08 20.22 -22.94
C GLU A 93 20.31 20.58 -21.47
N GLU A 94 19.64 21.61 -20.95
CA GLU A 94 19.69 21.95 -19.51
C GLU A 94 19.20 20.80 -18.60
N VAL A 95 18.16 20.08 -19.02
CA VAL A 95 17.60 18.96 -18.26
C VAL A 95 18.53 17.75 -18.36
N LYS A 96 19.14 17.49 -19.53
CA LYS A 96 20.14 16.43 -19.70
C LYS A 96 21.34 16.66 -18.79
N ASP A 97 21.89 17.87 -18.77
CA ASP A 97 23.01 18.24 -17.91
C ASP A 97 22.69 18.03 -16.43
N LYS A 98 21.47 18.37 -16.02
CA LYS A 98 21.00 18.14 -14.65
C LYS A 98 20.91 16.64 -14.32
N MET A 99 20.36 15.84 -15.23
CA MET A 99 20.26 14.38 -15.07
C MET A 99 21.64 13.73 -14.96
N GLU A 100 22.63 14.18 -15.73
CA GLU A 100 24.00 13.67 -15.63
C GLU A 100 24.65 14.02 -14.29
N LYS A 101 24.48 15.26 -13.81
CA LYS A 101 24.97 15.69 -12.49
C LYS A 101 24.34 14.86 -11.37
N ASP A 102 23.04 14.62 -11.42
CA ASP A 102 22.33 13.81 -10.43
C ASP A 102 22.81 12.35 -10.45
N LYS A 103 23.06 11.78 -11.64
CA LYS A 103 23.62 10.43 -11.82
C LYS A 103 25.02 10.30 -11.23
N LEU A 104 25.88 11.31 -11.42
CA LEU A 104 27.22 11.36 -10.83
C LEU A 104 27.16 11.47 -9.30
N ALA A 105 26.31 12.34 -8.77
CA ALA A 105 26.12 12.52 -7.33
C ALA A 105 25.62 11.23 -6.66
N ALA A 106 24.65 10.54 -7.26
CA ALA A 106 24.13 9.27 -6.75
C ALA A 106 25.19 8.16 -6.73
N LYS A 107 26.00 8.05 -7.79
CA LYS A 107 27.12 7.09 -7.85
C LYS A 107 28.15 7.34 -6.75
N ASN A 108 28.48 8.60 -6.49
CA ASN A 108 29.48 8.95 -5.47
C ASN A 108 28.95 8.71 -4.06
N LYS A 109 27.66 8.95 -3.81
CA LYS A 109 27.02 8.70 -2.52
C LYS A 109 26.99 7.21 -2.15
N ASN A 110 26.78 6.33 -3.14
CA ASN A 110 26.76 4.87 -2.92
C ASN A 110 28.16 4.22 -2.82
N LYS A 111 29.23 4.95 -3.17
CA LYS A 111 30.62 4.48 -3.00
C LYS A 111 31.27 4.92 -1.69
N ALA A 112 30.65 5.86 -0.98
CA ALA A 112 31.15 6.39 0.29
C ALA A 112 30.55 5.67 1.52
N THR A 113 29.76 4.62 1.29
CA THR A 113 29.22 3.68 2.29
C THR A 113 29.76 2.30 2.00
#